data_AF-A0A9P1F142-F1
#
_entry.id   AF-A0A9P1F142-F1
#
_cell.length_a   1.000
_cell.length_b   1.000
_cell.length_c   1.000
_cell.angle_alpha   90.00
_cell.angle_beta   90.00
_cell.angle_gamma   90.00
#
_symmetry.space_group_name_H-M   'P 1'
#
loop_
_entity.id
_entity.type
_entity.pdbx_description
1 polymer ?
#
loop_
_entity_poly.entity_id
_entity_poly.type
_entity_poly.pdbx_seq_one_letter_code
_entity_poly.pdbx_strand_id
1 'polypeptide(L)'
;MARNGKKNDIETKEFVLETKKTLLFDAKDLGWSNTPAYLSIKNPTKGKYLWKAKSSNNRMFKIHSPIGFIDSKGSASLEVVHVAGILIPLNGAHHISIYYVKVDEDPKERRSFWNTKRPQGCRHVGVHFNQRKEKLVIGADFDEKMDEAAFKKLKAQMLKDNLLIPADKN
;
A
#
# COMPACT_ATOMS: atom_id res chain seq x y z
N MET A 1 -29.35 -2.67 4.02
CA MET A 1 -28.79 -2.28 2.71
C MET A 1 -27.26 -2.29 2.79
N ALA A 2 -26.61 -3.42 2.49
CA ALA A 2 -25.14 -3.54 2.53
C ALA A 2 -24.56 -3.25 1.14
N ARG A 3 -23.84 -2.12 1.00
CA ARG A 3 -23.06 -1.82 -0.22
C ARG A 3 -21.75 -2.61 -0.21
N ASN A 4 -21.81 -3.92 -0.45
CA ASN A 4 -20.63 -4.74 -0.71
C ASN A 4 -20.36 -4.81 -2.22
N GLY A 5 -20.06 -3.67 -2.82
CA GLY A 5 -19.41 -3.62 -4.12
C GLY A 5 -17.90 -3.63 -3.91
N LYS A 6 -17.25 -4.80 -3.98
CA LYS A 6 -15.81 -4.83 -4.27
C LYS A 6 -15.64 -3.98 -5.54
N LYS A 7 -14.88 -2.88 -5.47
CA LYS A 7 -14.48 -2.15 -6.67
C LYS A 7 -13.58 -3.08 -7.46
N ASN A 8 -14.18 -3.83 -8.38
CA ASN A 8 -13.48 -4.79 -9.21
C ASN A 8 -12.40 -4.07 -10.01
N ASP A 9 -11.27 -4.73 -10.21
CA ASP A 9 -10.27 -4.28 -11.17
C ASP A 9 -10.96 -4.00 -12.50
N ILE A 10 -10.68 -2.84 -13.08
CA ILE A 10 -11.17 -2.47 -14.40
C ILE A 10 -9.96 -2.56 -15.31
N GLU A 11 -9.73 -3.73 -15.88
CA GLU A 11 -8.67 -3.93 -16.87
C GLU A 11 -9.28 -3.87 -18.27
N THR A 12 -8.56 -3.24 -19.20
CA THR A 12 -8.94 -3.25 -20.61
C THR A 12 -8.49 -4.56 -21.25
N LYS A 13 -9.28 -5.09 -22.20
CA LYS A 13 -8.90 -6.30 -22.97
C LYS A 13 -7.57 -6.13 -23.73
N GLU A 14 -7.21 -4.90 -24.07
CA GLU A 14 -6.02 -4.55 -24.85
C GLU A 14 -4.75 -4.40 -24.00
N PHE A 15 -4.88 -4.15 -22.70
CA PHE A 15 -3.75 -3.92 -21.81
C PHE A 15 -4.04 -4.45 -20.41
N VAL A 16 -3.29 -5.48 -20.04
CA VAL A 16 -3.25 -6.04 -18.69
C VAL A 16 -1.93 -5.60 -18.06
N LEU A 17 -2.03 -4.83 -16.98
CA LEU A 17 -0.87 -4.38 -16.23
C LEU A 17 -0.26 -5.57 -15.48
N GLU A 18 0.98 -5.93 -15.81
CA GLU A 18 1.67 -7.01 -15.13
C GLU A 18 2.25 -6.51 -13.80
N THR A 19 1.65 -6.94 -12.70
CA THR A 19 2.13 -6.62 -11.35
C THR A 19 1.73 -7.71 -10.36
N LYS A 20 2.39 -7.75 -9.20
CA LYS A 20 2.03 -8.66 -8.11
C LYS A 20 0.63 -8.32 -7.60
N LYS A 21 -0.16 -9.33 -7.24
CA LYS A 21 -1.49 -9.14 -6.63
C LYS A 21 -1.41 -8.53 -5.23
N THR A 22 -0.30 -8.75 -4.55
CA THR A 22 -0.07 -8.30 -3.18
C THR A 22 1.27 -7.60 -3.05
N LEU A 23 1.26 -6.48 -2.33
CA LEU A 23 2.45 -5.79 -1.87
C LEU A 23 2.75 -6.26 -0.44
N LEU A 24 3.90 -6.91 -0.25
CA LEU A 24 4.32 -7.45 1.03
C LEU A 24 5.31 -6.48 1.68
N PHE A 25 4.97 -6.01 2.88
CA PHE A 25 5.91 -5.35 3.79
C PHE A 25 6.57 -6.42 4.65
N ASP A 26 7.88 -6.58 4.51
CA ASP A 26 8.68 -7.52 5.28
C ASP A 26 9.84 -6.75 5.91
N ALA A 27 9.75 -6.52 7.21
CA ALA A 27 10.79 -5.95 8.04
C ALA A 27 10.68 -6.55 9.44
N LYS A 28 11.76 -6.49 10.20
CA LYS A 28 11.75 -6.91 11.61
C LYS A 28 10.92 -5.95 12.46
N ASP A 29 11.06 -4.65 12.19
CA ASP A 29 10.48 -3.58 13.00
C ASP A 29 9.21 -3.00 12.34
N LEU A 30 8.35 -3.87 11.81
CA LEU A 30 7.09 -3.45 11.17
C LEU A 30 6.24 -2.63 12.13
N GLY A 31 5.79 -1.45 11.67
CA GLY A 31 4.97 -0.53 12.47
C GLY A 31 5.78 0.38 13.40
N TRP A 32 7.02 0.02 13.73
CA TRP A 32 7.93 0.82 14.55
C TRP A 32 8.76 1.78 13.72
N SER A 33 9.28 1.30 12.58
CA SER A 33 10.03 2.10 11.63
C SER A 33 9.26 2.26 10.32
N ASN A 34 9.62 3.30 9.57
CA ASN A 34 9.11 3.48 8.21
C ASN A 34 9.56 2.29 7.37
N THR A 35 8.61 1.46 6.93
CA THR A 35 8.93 0.25 6.20
C THR A 35 8.66 0.45 4.72
N PRO A 36 9.69 0.48 3.84
CA PRO A 36 9.49 0.51 2.40
C PRO A 36 9.13 -0.87 1.86
N ALA A 37 8.29 -0.90 0.84
CA ALA A 37 8.03 -2.05 0.00
C ALA A 37 8.01 -1.62 -1.47
N TYR A 38 8.54 -2.48 -2.34
CA TYR A 38 8.68 -2.18 -3.76
C TYR A 38 7.73 -3.04 -4.59
N LEU A 39 7.01 -2.40 -5.49
CA LEU A 39 6.10 -3.03 -6.43
C LEU A 39 6.63 -2.83 -7.86
N SER A 40 6.90 -3.95 -8.55
CA SER A 40 7.24 -3.90 -9.97
C SER A 40 5.97 -3.81 -10.81
N ILE A 41 5.95 -2.85 -11.72
CA ILE A 41 4.87 -2.58 -12.66
C ILE A 41 5.44 -2.76 -14.07
N LYS A 42 4.92 -3.72 -14.84
CA LYS A 42 5.42 -4.06 -16.17
C LYS A 42 4.37 -3.82 -17.25
N ASN A 43 4.83 -3.35 -18.39
CA ASN A 43 4.03 -3.16 -19.59
C ASN A 43 4.36 -4.26 -20.59
N PRO A 44 3.46 -5.22 -20.87
CA PRO A 44 3.73 -6.27 -21.85
C PRO A 44 3.56 -5.80 -23.31
N THR A 45 2.97 -4.63 -23.52
CA THR A 45 2.60 -4.13 -24.84
C THR A 45 3.66 -3.22 -25.46
N LYS A 46 3.49 -2.92 -26.76
CA LYS A 46 4.41 -2.06 -27.51
C LYS A 46 4.14 -0.55 -27.35
N GLY A 47 3.04 -0.16 -26.70
CA GLY A 47 2.68 1.25 -26.49
C GLY A 47 3.32 1.80 -25.21
N LYS A 48 3.46 3.12 -25.09
CA LYS A 48 3.86 3.78 -23.85
C LYS A 48 2.64 4.07 -22.98
N TYR A 49 2.77 3.88 -21.68
CA TYR A 49 1.67 4.11 -20.72
C TYR A 49 2.11 5.08 -19.64
N LEU A 50 1.20 5.97 -19.26
CA LEU A 50 1.30 6.77 -18.04
C LEU A 50 0.52 6.06 -16.94
N TRP A 51 1.13 5.94 -15.76
CA TRP A 51 0.50 5.34 -14.59
C TRP A 51 0.45 6.33 -13.42
N LYS A 52 -0.54 6.11 -12.56
CA LYS A 52 -0.73 6.84 -11.30
C LYS A 52 -1.15 5.89 -10.20
N ALA A 53 -0.42 5.91 -9.09
CA ALA A 53 -0.73 5.13 -7.91
C ALA A 53 -1.47 5.98 -6.87
N LYS A 54 -2.44 5.36 -6.18
CA LYS A 54 -3.14 5.92 -5.02
C LYS A 54 -3.25 4.85 -3.94
N SER A 55 -3.11 5.22 -2.68
CA SER A 55 -3.36 4.30 -1.57
C SER A 55 -4.82 4.42 -1.10
N SER A 56 -5.34 3.35 -0.51
CA SER A 56 -6.63 3.38 0.18
C SER A 56 -6.60 4.23 1.46
N ASN A 57 -5.41 4.44 2.03
CA ASN A 57 -5.21 5.25 3.23
C ASN A 57 -3.89 6.02 3.13
N ASN A 58 -3.99 7.34 2.88
CA ASN A 58 -2.84 8.23 2.73
C ASN A 58 -2.10 8.49 4.05
N ARG A 59 -2.73 8.24 5.21
CA ARG A 59 -2.09 8.40 6.52
C ARG A 59 -1.14 7.23 6.83
N MET A 60 -1.54 6.02 6.44
CA MET A 60 -0.77 4.79 6.65
C MET A 60 0.35 4.58 5.62
N PHE A 61 0.08 4.95 4.37
CA PHE A 61 0.97 4.63 3.25
C PHE A 61 1.38 5.89 2.51
N LYS A 62 2.69 6.14 2.46
CA LYS A 62 3.31 7.16 1.61
C LYS A 62 3.82 6.52 0.34
N ILE A 63 3.38 7.01 -0.81
CA ILE A 63 3.84 6.53 -2.10
C ILE A 63 4.95 7.46 -2.59
N HIS A 64 6.14 6.91 -2.84
CA HIS A 64 7.21 7.66 -3.47
C HIS A 64 7.00 7.66 -4.99
N SER A 65 7.06 8.84 -5.61
CA SER A 65 6.77 9.03 -7.04
C SER A 65 5.42 8.44 -7.49
N PRO A 66 4.28 9.01 -7.06
CA PRO A 66 2.95 8.43 -7.32
C PRO A 66 2.51 8.47 -8.80
N ILE A 67 3.30 9.07 -9.69
CA ILE A 67 3.01 9.20 -11.12
C ILE A 67 4.29 8.92 -11.91
N GLY A 68 4.21 8.06 -12.91
CA GLY A 68 5.34 7.72 -13.77
C GLY A 68 4.91 7.25 -15.14
N PHE A 69 5.89 6.99 -15.99
CA PHE A 69 5.71 6.36 -17.28
C PHE A 69 6.21 4.91 -17.24
N ILE A 70 5.68 4.08 -18.12
CA ILE A 70 6.23 2.77 -18.44
C ILE A 70 6.35 2.73 -19.96
N ASP A 71 7.59 2.63 -20.44
CA ASP A 71 7.89 2.51 -21.86
C ASP A 71 7.40 1.18 -22.43
N SER A 72 7.45 1.06 -23.76
CA SER A 72 7.16 -0.16 -24.50
C SER A 72 7.99 -1.33 -23.97
N LYS A 73 7.33 -2.42 -23.58
CA LYS A 73 7.97 -3.60 -22.96
C LYS A 73 8.83 -3.28 -21.71
N GLY A 74 8.63 -2.10 -21.12
CA GLY A 74 9.40 -1.60 -19.99
C GLY A 74 8.83 -2.03 -18.64
N SER A 75 9.58 -1.69 -17.59
CA SER A 75 9.16 -1.87 -16.20
C SER A 75 9.46 -0.64 -15.38
N ALA A 76 8.55 -0.28 -14.48
CA ALA A 76 8.75 0.71 -13.44
C ALA A 76 8.74 0.05 -12.05
N SER A 77 9.45 0.64 -11.10
CA SER A 77 9.38 0.26 -9.69
C SER A 77 8.63 1.35 -8.92
N LEU A 78 7.61 0.96 -8.18
CA LEU A 78 6.84 1.82 -7.29
C LEU A 78 7.22 1.51 -5.85
N GLU A 79 7.74 2.51 -5.15
CA GLU A 79 8.05 2.41 -3.74
C GLU A 79 6.88 2.93 -2.90
N VAL A 80 6.45 2.12 -1.94
CA VAL A 80 5.41 2.47 -0.98
C VAL A 80 5.98 2.26 0.42
N VAL A 81 5.84 3.27 1.27
CA VAL A 81 6.34 3.27 2.63
C VAL A 81 5.16 3.20 3.59
N HIS A 82 5.15 2.19 4.46
CA HIS A 82 4.28 2.16 5.62
C HIS A 82 4.87 3.08 6.70
N VAL A 83 4.06 4.00 7.22
CA VAL A 83 4.52 5.02 8.18
C VAL A 83 4.66 4.42 9.58
N ALA A 84 5.76 4.75 10.25
CA ALA A 84 6.02 4.40 11.64
C ALA A 84 4.94 4.91 12.62
N GLY A 85 4.77 4.22 13.75
CA GLY A 85 3.87 4.62 14.82
C GLY A 85 2.38 4.41 14.51
N ILE A 86 2.06 3.77 13.38
CA ILE A 86 0.69 3.38 13.04
C ILE A 86 0.54 1.88 13.19
N LEU A 87 -0.55 1.47 13.83
CA LEU A 87 -0.88 0.06 14.03
C LEU A 87 -0.98 -0.65 12.67
N ILE A 88 -0.35 -1.82 12.59
CA ILE A 88 -0.39 -2.68 11.41
C ILE A 88 -1.85 -3.13 11.17
N PRO A 89 -2.45 -2.78 10.03
CA PRO A 89 -3.81 -3.19 9.71
C PRO A 89 -3.87 -4.66 9.30
N LEU A 90 -5.08 -5.24 9.30
CA LEU A 90 -5.31 -6.61 8.84
C LEU A 90 -4.89 -6.78 7.36
N ASN A 91 -4.24 -7.91 7.05
CA ASN A 91 -3.85 -8.23 5.68
C ASN A 91 -5.04 -8.20 4.73
N GLY A 92 -4.89 -7.50 3.61
CA GLY A 92 -5.95 -7.32 2.61
C GLY A 92 -7.00 -6.25 2.95
N ALA A 93 -6.94 -5.59 4.11
CA ALA A 93 -7.85 -4.50 4.45
C ALA A 93 -7.59 -3.22 3.62
N HIS A 94 -6.34 -3.02 3.21
CA HIS A 94 -5.91 -1.88 2.40
C HIS A 94 -5.35 -2.34 1.06
N HIS A 95 -5.31 -1.41 0.11
CA HIS A 95 -4.81 -1.66 -1.23
C HIS A 95 -4.16 -0.41 -1.83
N ILE A 96 -3.31 -0.64 -2.83
CA ILE A 96 -2.78 0.39 -3.72
C ILE A 96 -3.50 0.26 -5.06
N SER A 97 -4.21 1.30 -5.48
CA SER A 97 -4.85 1.40 -6.78
C SER A 97 -3.87 1.97 -7.80
N ILE A 98 -3.62 1.25 -8.89
CA ILE A 98 -2.76 1.68 -9.99
C ILE A 98 -3.63 1.94 -11.21
N TYR A 99 -3.76 3.21 -11.54
CA TYR A 99 -4.46 3.67 -12.72
C TYR A 99 -3.48 3.79 -13.88
N TYR A 100 -3.91 3.48 -15.09
CA TYR A 100 -3.09 3.60 -16.28
C TYR A 100 -3.88 4.14 -17.48
N VAL A 101 -3.15 4.73 -18.41
CA VAL A 101 -3.66 5.26 -19.66
C VAL A 101 -2.56 5.19 -20.71
N LYS A 102 -2.91 4.73 -21.91
CA LYS A 102 -2.02 4.75 -23.07
C LYS A 102 -1.71 6.19 -23.46
N VAL A 103 -0.46 6.44 -23.83
CA VAL A 103 0.04 7.74 -24.24
C VAL A 103 0.73 7.60 -25.58
N ASP A 104 0.30 8.39 -26.56
CA ASP A 104 0.89 8.41 -27.89
C ASP A 104 2.03 9.44 -28.00
N GLU A 105 1.94 10.57 -27.27
CA GLU A 105 2.98 11.60 -27.17
C GLU A 105 3.27 11.94 -25.71
N ASP A 106 4.54 12.13 -25.35
CA ASP A 106 4.94 12.44 -23.98
C ASP A 106 4.36 13.78 -23.50
N PRO A 107 3.43 13.78 -22.53
CA PRO A 107 2.87 15.03 -22.05
C PRO A 107 3.94 15.83 -21.30
N LYS A 108 4.05 17.12 -21.66
CA LYS A 108 4.96 18.09 -21.00
C LYS A 108 4.81 18.08 -19.47
N GLU A 109 3.59 17.89 -18.98
CA GLU A 109 3.29 17.79 -17.55
C GLU A 109 2.44 16.56 -17.20
N ARG A 110 3.05 15.62 -16.46
CA ARG A 110 2.42 14.34 -16.06
C ARG A 110 1.16 14.53 -15.23
N ARG A 111 1.13 15.53 -14.32
CA ARG A 111 -0.04 15.79 -13.44
C ARG A 111 -1.21 16.33 -14.22
N SER A 112 -0.96 17.32 -15.07
CA SER A 112 -1.98 18.01 -15.85
C SER A 112 -2.68 17.06 -16.82
N PHE A 113 -1.97 16.05 -17.35
CA PHE A 113 -2.57 14.99 -18.18
C PHE A 113 -3.73 14.24 -17.49
N TRP A 114 -3.59 13.96 -16.19
CA TRP A 114 -4.62 13.24 -15.41
C TRP A 114 -5.85 14.08 -15.07
N ASN A 115 -5.80 15.40 -15.26
CA ASN A 115 -6.97 16.26 -15.08
C ASN A 115 -7.90 16.21 -16.31
N THR A 116 -7.35 15.95 -17.49
CA THR A 116 -8.09 15.96 -18.76
C THR A 116 -8.49 14.56 -19.22
N LYS A 117 -7.72 13.52 -18.86
CA LYS A 117 -7.95 12.14 -19.31
C LYS A 117 -8.48 11.25 -18.19
N ARG A 118 -9.50 10.44 -18.52
CA ARG A 118 -9.95 9.35 -17.64
C ARG A 118 -8.99 8.17 -17.75
N PRO A 119 -8.75 7.45 -16.64
CA PRO A 119 -7.98 6.21 -16.67
C PRO A 119 -8.67 5.18 -17.57
N GLN A 120 -7.89 4.47 -18.39
CA GLN A 120 -8.38 3.36 -19.19
C GLN A 120 -8.64 2.13 -18.33
N GLY A 121 -7.78 1.92 -17.34
CA GLY A 121 -7.97 0.85 -16.37
C GLY A 121 -7.38 1.17 -15.00
N CYS A 122 -7.71 0.30 -14.06
CA CYS A 122 -7.29 0.34 -12.67
C CYS A 122 -7.05 -1.09 -12.16
N ARG A 123 -5.88 -1.31 -11.57
CA ARG A 123 -5.50 -2.55 -10.89
C ARG A 123 -5.28 -2.29 -9.41
N HIS A 124 -5.94 -3.05 -8.55
CA HIS A 124 -5.75 -2.98 -7.11
C HIS A 124 -4.72 -4.03 -6.68
N VAL A 125 -3.76 -3.59 -5.88
CA VAL A 125 -2.75 -4.44 -5.25
C VAL A 125 -3.02 -4.46 -3.76
N GLY A 126 -3.36 -5.63 -3.22
CA GLY A 126 -3.65 -5.79 -1.78
C GLY A 126 -2.39 -5.54 -0.95
N VAL A 127 -2.54 -4.86 0.18
CA VAL A 127 -1.43 -4.64 1.11
C VAL A 127 -1.41 -5.74 2.16
N HIS A 128 -0.25 -6.38 2.29
CA HIS A 128 0.01 -7.45 3.25
C HIS A 128 1.28 -7.15 4.04
N PHE A 129 1.28 -7.59 5.28
CA PHE A 129 2.39 -7.52 6.20
C PHE A 129 2.84 -8.94 6.51
N ASN A 130 4.15 -9.17 6.44
CA ASN A 130 4.74 -10.40 6.93
C ASN A 130 4.77 -10.34 8.46
N GLN A 131 3.62 -10.63 9.08
CA GLN A 131 3.52 -10.80 10.52
C GLN A 131 4.24 -12.11 10.87
N ARG A 132 5.57 -12.06 10.97
CA ARG A 132 6.34 -13.14 11.59
C ARG A 132 5.72 -13.34 12.97
N LYS A 133 5.43 -14.59 13.36
CA LYS A 133 4.97 -14.96 14.71
C LYS A 133 6.05 -14.70 15.78
N GLU A 134 6.97 -13.76 15.55
CA GLU A 134 7.81 -13.20 16.57
C GLU A 134 6.89 -12.30 17.39
N LYS A 135 6.75 -12.68 18.66
CA LYS A 135 5.97 -11.97 19.68
C LYS A 135 6.17 -10.47 19.47
N LEU A 136 5.07 -9.70 19.51
CA LEU A 136 5.13 -8.26 19.66
C LEU A 136 5.87 -7.99 20.99
N VAL A 137 7.20 -7.87 20.93
CA VAL A 137 8.00 -7.35 22.03
C VAL A 137 7.68 -5.87 22.01
N ILE A 138 6.81 -5.45 22.91
CA ILE A 138 6.71 -4.03 23.20
C ILE A 138 8.02 -3.67 23.89
N GLY A 139 8.98 -3.15 23.13
CA GLY A 139 10.29 -2.84 23.66
C GLY A 139 11.09 -1.99 22.68
N ALA A 140 11.14 -0.69 22.93
CA ALA A 140 12.32 -0.04 23.53
C ALA A 140 12.41 1.45 23.17
N ASP A 141 11.75 1.90 22.08
CA ASP A 141 11.87 3.28 21.59
C ASP A 141 10.50 3.96 21.39
N PHE A 142 9.51 3.64 22.24
CA PHE A 142 8.33 4.48 22.39
C PHE A 142 8.79 5.71 23.19
N ASP A 143 8.97 6.84 22.50
CA ASP A 143 9.23 8.19 23.00
C ASP A 143 9.22 8.30 24.54
N GLU A 144 10.33 8.77 25.15
CA GLU A 144 10.49 9.11 26.58
C GLU A 144 9.47 10.14 27.12
N LYS A 145 8.37 10.40 26.39
CA LYS A 145 7.28 11.32 26.74
C LYS A 145 5.89 10.67 26.74
N MET A 146 5.73 9.38 26.47
CA MET A 146 4.41 8.75 26.63
C MET A 146 4.23 8.24 28.06
N ASP A 147 3.37 8.92 28.82
CA ASP A 147 3.04 8.55 30.19
C ASP A 147 2.54 7.10 30.30
N GLU A 148 2.97 6.42 31.36
CA GLU A 148 2.66 5.01 31.66
C GLU A 148 1.15 4.70 31.62
N ALA A 149 0.32 5.69 31.97
CA ALA A 149 -1.13 5.61 31.89
C ALA A 149 -1.66 5.49 30.46
N ALA A 150 -1.08 6.23 29.50
CA ALA A 150 -1.44 6.17 28.09
C ALA A 150 -1.05 4.81 27.48
N PHE A 151 0.11 4.28 27.88
CA PHE A 151 0.56 2.96 27.49
C PHE A 151 -0.37 1.85 28.00
N LYS A 152 -0.74 1.90 29.28
CA LYS A 152 -1.64 0.93 29.91
C LYS A 152 -3.03 0.95 29.26
N LYS A 153 -3.52 2.14 28.88
CA LYS A 153 -4.79 2.31 28.18
C LYS A 153 -4.76 1.77 26.75
N LEU A 154 -3.68 2.02 26.01
CA LEU A 154 -3.48 1.48 24.66
C LEU A 154 -3.41 -0.05 24.68
N LYS A 155 -2.63 -0.63 25.60
CA LYS A 155 -2.52 -2.08 25.79
C LYS A 155 -3.87 -2.71 26.15
N ALA A 156 -4.62 -2.10 27.07
CA ALA A 156 -5.95 -2.57 27.45
C ALA A 156 -6.96 -2.48 26.29
N GLN A 157 -6.87 -1.44 25.46
CA GLN A 157 -7.71 -1.27 24.27
C GLN A 157 -7.39 -2.35 23.22
N MET A 158 -6.11 -2.60 22.96
CA MET A 158 -5.68 -3.65 22.01
C MET A 158 -6.04 -5.07 22.48
N LEU A 159 -6.08 -5.31 23.80
CA LEU A 159 -6.58 -6.56 24.37
C LEU A 159 -8.10 -6.71 24.19
N LYS A 160 -8.86 -5.61 24.36
CA LYS A 160 -10.32 -5.59 24.17
C LYS A 160 -10.73 -5.79 22.72
N ASP A 161 -9.97 -5.22 21.80
CA ASP A 161 -10.22 -5.30 20.36
C ASP A 161 -9.72 -6.64 19.74
N ASN A 162 -9.29 -7.60 20.58
CA ASN A 162 -8.81 -8.92 20.20
C ASN A 162 -7.60 -8.90 19.23
N LEU A 163 -6.83 -7.81 19.25
CA LEU A 163 -5.64 -7.58 18.43
C LEU A 163 -4.34 -8.05 19.12
N LEU A 164 -4.44 -8.47 20.37
CA LEU A 164 -3.39 -9.12 21.15
C LEU A 164 -3.92 -10.44 21.69
N ILE A 165 -3.23 -11.54 21.41
CA ILE A 165 -3.50 -12.81 22.09
C ILE A 165 -3.00 -12.63 23.53
N PRO A 166 -3.84 -12.78 24.57
CA PRO A 166 -3.36 -12.74 25.95
C PRO A 166 -2.31 -13.83 26.14
N ALA A 167 -1.17 -13.44 26.70
CA ALA A 167 -0.13 -14.38 27.10
C ALA A 167 -0.58 -15.10 28.38
N ASP A 168 -1.64 -15.89 28.30
CA ASP A 168 -2.05 -16.81 29.36
C ASP A 168 -1.56 -18.21 28.97
N LYS A 169 -0.53 -18.69 29.67
CA LYS A 169 -0.59 -19.65 30.78
C LYS A 169 -0.25 -21.05 30.27
N ASN A 170 1.03 -21.38 30.35
CA ASN A 170 1.44 -22.76 30.59
C ASN A 170 1.30 -23.04 32.08
#